data_AF-N6TUX0-F1
#
_entry.id   AF-N6TUX0-F1
#
_cell.length_a   1.000
_cell.length_b   1.000
_cell.length_c   1.000
_cell.angle_alpha   90.00
_cell.angle_beta   90.00
_cell.angle_gamma   90.00
#
_symmetry.space_group_name_H-M   'P 1'
#
loop_
_entity.id
_entity.type
_entity.pdbx_description
1 polymer ?
#
loop_
_entity_poly.entity_id
_entity_poly.type
_entity_poly.pdbx_seq_one_letter_code
_entity_poly.pdbx_strand_id
1 'polypeptide(L)'
;MFNADVFTIVQFELELVRIELAIDARISLKTSLYFLKKLNRQERVVEEVKLVLKPFYNKKKVTKDEYKDIMRRAVPKICHNKSGEINPHKIRQLVEAYVKKVKHSKKVTSSSSLPQK
;
A
#
# COMPACT_ATOMS: atom_id res chain seq x y z
N MET A 1 7.61 48.65 40.73
CA MET A 1 8.69 48.19 39.84
C MET A 1 8.62 46.66 39.70
N PHE A 2 7.61 46.10 39.03
CA PHE A 2 7.42 44.64 38.89
C PHE A 2 7.04 44.21 37.45
N ASN A 3 7.25 45.07 36.46
CA ASN A 3 6.74 44.84 35.10
C ASN A 3 7.79 44.27 34.13
N ALA A 4 9.09 44.39 34.41
CA ALA A 4 10.15 43.91 33.51
C ALA A 4 10.41 42.39 33.65
N ASP A 5 10.37 41.85 34.88
CA ASP A 5 10.60 40.43 35.13
C ASP A 5 9.42 39.58 34.66
N VAL A 6 8.19 40.00 34.92
CA VAL A 6 6.99 39.30 34.44
C VAL A 6 6.90 39.33 32.92
N PHE A 7 7.26 40.45 32.28
CA PHE A 7 7.30 40.53 30.82
C PHE A 7 8.36 39.58 30.24
N THR A 8 9.54 39.50 30.86
CA THR A 8 10.61 38.59 30.41
C THR A 8 10.24 37.13 30.64
N ILE A 9 9.60 36.80 31.77
CA ILE A 9 9.09 35.45 32.06
C ILE A 9 8.01 35.07 31.06
N VAL A 10 7.06 35.96 30.76
CA VAL A 10 6.01 35.72 29.77
C VAL A 10 6.60 35.58 28.35
N GLN A 11 7.64 36.33 28.02
CA GLN A 11 8.37 36.16 26.75
C GLN A 11 9.09 34.81 26.69
N PHE A 12 9.75 34.38 27.78
CA PHE A 12 10.45 33.09 27.84
C PHE A 12 9.47 31.90 27.74
N GLU A 13 8.34 31.98 28.43
CA GLU A 13 7.24 30.99 28.33
C GLU A 13 6.66 30.94 26.92
N LEU A 14 6.42 32.10 26.30
CA LEU A 14 5.91 32.17 24.92
C LEU A 14 6.91 31.59 23.90
N GLU A 15 8.21 31.72 24.16
CA GLU A 15 9.27 31.18 23.32
C GLU A 15 9.45 29.67 23.51
N LEU A 16 9.30 29.16 24.74
CA LEU A 16 9.23 27.73 25.03
C LEU A 16 8.05 27.06 24.29
N VAL A 17 6.86 27.67 24.34
CA VAL A 17 5.67 27.17 23.64
C VAL A 17 5.88 27.14 22.12
N ARG A 18 6.58 28.13 21.55
CA ARG A 18 6.93 28.14 20.12
C ARG A 18 7.90 27.01 19.75
N ILE A 19 8.88 26.74 20.61
CA ILE A 19 9.86 25.67 20.40
C ILE A 19 9.17 24.29 20.43
N GLU A 20 8.29 24.06 21.40
CA GLU A 20 7.54 22.80 21.52
C GLU A 20 6.65 22.55 20.30
N LEU A 21 5.90 23.57 19.86
CA LEU A 21 5.05 23.49 18.66
C LEU A 21 5.88 23.21 17.38
N ALA A 22 7.07 23.79 17.28
CA ALA A 22 7.97 23.57 16.15
C ALA A 22 8.57 22.15 16.14
N ILE A 23 8.87 21.58 17.32
CA ILE A 23 9.35 20.21 17.47
C ILE A 23 8.27 19.22 17.05
N ASP A 24 7.03 19.40 17.49
CA ASP A 24 5.89 18.54 17.12
C ASP A 24 5.61 18.57 15.63
N ALA A 25 5.62 19.75 15.01
CA ALA A 25 5.49 19.89 13.56
C ALA A 25 6.63 19.18 12.82
N ARG A 26 7.87 19.28 13.31
CA ARG A 26 9.04 18.61 12.72
C ARG A 26 8.97 17.09 12.84
N ILE A 27 8.52 16.57 13.98
CA ILE A 27 8.32 15.13 14.23
C ILE A 27 7.19 14.59 13.35
N SER A 28 6.07 15.31 13.27
CA SER A 28 4.92 14.95 12.42
C SER A 28 5.30 14.93 10.94
N LEU A 29 6.03 15.94 10.45
CA LEU A 29 6.52 15.97 9.07
C LEU A 29 7.52 14.85 8.78
N LYS A 30 8.48 14.58 9.67
CA LYS A 30 9.43 13.44 9.51
C LYS A 30 8.69 12.11 9.45
N THR A 31 7.69 11.94 10.30
CA THR A 31 6.85 10.74 10.35
C THR A 31 6.03 10.60 9.06
N SER A 32 5.34 11.66 8.64
CA SER A 32 4.58 11.73 7.39
C SER A 32 5.46 11.44 6.16
N LEU A 33 6.66 12.03 6.07
CA LEU A 33 7.61 11.77 4.99
C LEU A 33 8.10 10.31 4.96
N TYR A 34 8.30 9.69 6.12
CA TYR A 34 8.67 8.28 6.23
C TYR A 34 7.51 7.36 5.79
N PHE A 35 6.27 7.69 6.19
CA PHE A 35 5.06 7.00 5.72
C PHE A 35 4.84 7.17 4.22
N LEU A 36 5.00 8.37 3.68
CA LEU A 36 4.93 8.66 2.23
C LEU A 36 5.96 7.83 1.45
N LYS A 37 7.23 7.79 1.88
CA LYS A 37 8.27 6.95 1.25
C LYS A 37 7.89 5.46 1.21
N LYS A 38 7.22 4.95 2.25
CA LYS A 38 6.76 3.56 2.33
C LYS A 38 5.51 3.32 1.46
N LEU A 39 4.61 4.30 1.38
CA LEU A 39 3.42 4.29 0.52
C LEU A 39 3.80 4.32 -0.96
N ASN A 40 4.80 5.10 -1.38
CA ASN A 40 5.21 5.24 -2.79
C ASN A 40 5.50 3.91 -3.48
N ARG A 41 6.06 2.90 -2.78
CA ARG A 41 6.33 1.59 -3.39
C ARG A 41 5.08 0.74 -3.50
N GLN A 42 4.27 0.71 -2.44
CA GLN A 42 3.04 -0.08 -2.41
C GLN A 42 2.01 0.47 -3.40
N GLU A 43 1.93 1.79 -3.52
CA GLU A 43 1.07 2.50 -4.47
C GLU A 43 1.45 2.17 -5.92
N ARG A 44 2.73 2.27 -6.28
CA ARG A 44 3.22 1.88 -7.62
C ARG A 44 2.94 0.42 -7.95
N VAL A 45 3.10 -0.50 -6.98
CA VAL A 45 2.75 -1.92 -7.17
C VAL A 45 1.24 -2.09 -7.38
N VAL A 46 0.41 -1.40 -6.61
CA VAL A 46 -1.05 -1.46 -6.72
C VAL A 46 -1.51 -0.94 -8.07
N GLU A 47 -0.98 0.19 -8.53
CA GLU A 47 -1.30 0.78 -9.84
C GLU A 47 -0.92 -0.17 -10.98
N GLU A 48 0.29 -0.74 -10.95
CA GLU A 48 0.72 -1.68 -11.99
C GLU A 48 -0.15 -2.95 -12.00
N VAL A 49 -0.45 -3.51 -10.82
CA VAL A 49 -1.34 -4.68 -10.73
C VAL A 49 -2.73 -4.35 -11.29
N LYS A 50 -3.28 -3.16 -11.01
CA LYS A 50 -4.56 -2.70 -11.58
C LYS A 50 -4.50 -2.58 -13.10
N LEU A 51 -3.43 -1.96 -13.64
CA LEU A 51 -3.24 -1.79 -15.09
C LEU A 51 -3.19 -3.13 -15.81
N VAL A 52 -2.46 -4.10 -15.27
CA VAL A 52 -2.37 -5.45 -15.83
C VAL A 52 -3.70 -6.18 -15.73
N LEU A 53 -4.44 -6.08 -14.62
CA LEU A 53 -5.72 -6.75 -14.43
C LEU A 53 -6.86 -6.17 -15.28
N LYS A 54 -6.85 -4.86 -15.57
CA LYS A 54 -7.90 -4.15 -16.33
C LYS A 54 -8.32 -4.87 -17.63
N PRO A 55 -7.40 -5.25 -18.56
CA PRO A 55 -7.79 -5.98 -19.77
C PRO A 55 -8.39 -7.36 -19.49
N PHE A 56 -8.07 -8.03 -18.39
CA PHE A 56 -8.67 -9.32 -18.03
C PHE A 56 -10.10 -9.18 -17.50
N TYR A 57 -10.36 -8.09 -16.76
CA TYR A 57 -11.71 -7.76 -16.29
C TYR A 57 -12.63 -7.36 -17.44
N ASN A 58 -12.15 -6.49 -18.35
CA ASN A 58 -12.91 -6.09 -19.54
C ASN A 58 -13.26 -7.27 -20.46
N LYS A 59 -12.35 -8.25 -20.57
CA LYS A 59 -12.58 -9.49 -21.34
C LYS A 59 -13.37 -10.55 -20.57
N LYS A 60 -13.96 -10.22 -19.40
CA LYS A 60 -14.70 -11.11 -18.49
C LYS A 60 -13.97 -12.41 -18.14
N LYS A 61 -12.63 -12.40 -18.16
CA LYS A 61 -11.82 -13.57 -17.78
C LYS A 61 -11.70 -13.75 -16.26
N VAL A 62 -11.97 -12.68 -15.50
CA VAL A 62 -11.83 -12.59 -14.05
C VAL A 62 -13.07 -11.90 -13.49
N THR A 63 -13.68 -12.45 -12.43
CA THR A 63 -14.83 -11.86 -11.74
C THR A 63 -14.40 -10.86 -10.67
N LYS A 64 -15.35 -10.11 -10.10
CA LYS A 64 -15.07 -9.11 -9.04
C LYS A 64 -14.38 -9.71 -7.82
N ASP A 65 -14.76 -10.92 -7.42
CA ASP A 65 -14.18 -11.58 -6.24
C ASP A 65 -12.77 -12.10 -6.51
N GLU A 66 -12.53 -12.61 -7.71
CA GLU A 66 -11.22 -13.07 -8.16
C GLU A 66 -10.25 -11.91 -8.32
N TYR A 67 -10.72 -10.78 -8.84
CA TYR A 67 -9.94 -9.56 -8.91
C TYR A 67 -9.42 -9.16 -7.53
N LYS A 68 -10.29 -9.16 -6.51
CA LYS A 68 -9.92 -8.84 -5.12
C LYS A 68 -8.94 -9.88 -4.54
N ASP A 69 -9.16 -11.17 -4.79
CA ASP A 69 -8.27 -12.23 -4.29
C ASP A 69 -6.87 -12.15 -4.92
N ILE A 70 -6.79 -11.91 -6.24
CA ILE A 70 -5.52 -11.71 -6.94
C ILE A 70 -4.79 -10.49 -6.39
N MET A 71 -5.46 -9.36 -6.18
CA MET A 71 -4.84 -8.17 -5.57
C MET A 71 -4.31 -8.45 -4.15
N ARG A 72 -5.11 -9.11 -3.30
CA ARG A 72 -4.72 -9.46 -1.92
C ARG A 72 -3.49 -10.36 -1.88
N ARG A 73 -3.31 -11.25 -2.85
CA ARG A 73 -2.16 -12.17 -2.90
C ARG A 73 -0.94 -11.56 -3.59
N ALA A 74 -1.13 -10.86 -4.71
CA ALA A 74 -0.04 -10.36 -5.54
C ALA A 74 0.68 -9.17 -4.89
N VAL A 75 -0.05 -8.19 -4.34
CA VAL A 75 0.54 -6.95 -3.79
C VAL A 75 1.51 -7.24 -2.64
N PRO A 76 1.14 -8.00 -1.59
CA PRO A 76 2.09 -8.36 -0.55
C PRO A 76 3.27 -9.16 -1.08
N LYS A 77 3.05 -10.10 -2.03
CA LYS A 77 4.12 -10.93 -2.59
C LYS A 77 5.21 -10.10 -3.27
N ILE A 78 4.81 -9.05 -4.00
CA ILE A 78 5.75 -8.12 -4.67
C ILE A 78 6.38 -7.17 -3.64
N CYS A 79 5.60 -6.67 -2.68
CA CYS A 79 6.09 -5.76 -1.64
C CYS A 79 7.11 -6.43 -0.69
N HIS A 80 7.02 -7.73 -0.41
CA HIS A 80 8.01 -8.43 0.43
C HIS A 80 9.32 -8.80 -0.31
N ASN A 81 9.43 -8.52 -1.61
CA ASN A 81 10.65 -8.84 -2.36
C ASN A 81 11.82 -7.94 -1.93
N LYS A 82 12.95 -8.56 -1.54
CA LYS A 82 14.15 -7.90 -0.98
C LYS A 82 14.91 -7.03 -2.00
N SER A 83 14.71 -7.27 -3.30
CA SER A 83 15.43 -6.59 -4.39
C SER A 83 15.09 -5.10 -4.56
N GLY A 84 14.04 -4.58 -3.89
CA GLY A 84 13.62 -3.18 -3.95
C GLY A 84 12.98 -2.74 -5.29
N GLU A 85 13.44 -3.30 -6.41
CA GLU A 85 13.00 -2.95 -7.76
C GLU A 85 11.58 -3.40 -8.10
N ILE A 86 10.83 -2.45 -8.68
CA ILE A 86 9.50 -2.69 -9.25
C ILE A 86 9.67 -2.95 -10.75
N ASN A 87 9.57 -4.22 -11.15
CA ASN A 87 9.69 -4.63 -12.54
C ASN A 87 8.31 -4.95 -13.15
N PRO A 88 7.77 -4.13 -14.09
CA PRO A 88 6.42 -4.30 -14.61
C PRO A 88 6.22 -5.64 -15.35
N HIS A 89 7.27 -6.19 -15.96
CA HIS A 89 7.22 -7.54 -16.57
C HIS A 89 7.02 -8.66 -15.55
N LYS A 90 7.68 -8.61 -14.39
CA LYS A 90 7.49 -9.61 -13.32
C LYS A 90 6.08 -9.53 -12.74
N ILE A 91 5.54 -8.32 -12.61
CA ILE A 91 4.14 -8.10 -12.16
C ILE A 91 3.16 -8.70 -13.16
N ARG A 92 3.35 -8.45 -14.47
CA ARG A 92 2.55 -9.05 -15.55
C ARG A 92 2.51 -10.58 -15.45
N GLN A 93 3.68 -11.21 -15.40
CA GLN A 93 3.79 -12.67 -15.31
C GLN A 93 3.13 -13.25 -14.05
N LEU A 94 3.31 -12.59 -12.89
CA LEU A 94 2.70 -13.03 -11.64
C LEU A 94 1.17 -12.97 -11.71
N VAL A 95 0.61 -11.86 -12.20
CA VAL A 95 -0.83 -11.69 -12.36
C VAL A 95 -1.40 -12.69 -13.37
N GLU A 96 -0.74 -12.88 -14.52
CA GLU A 96 -1.15 -13.88 -15.51
C GLU A 96 -1.17 -15.30 -14.95
N ALA A 97 -0.17 -15.67 -14.15
CA ALA A 97 -0.12 -16.96 -13.47
C ALA A 97 -1.31 -17.15 -12.50
N TYR A 98 -1.66 -16.10 -11.74
CA TYR A 98 -2.83 -16.13 -10.87
C TYR A 98 -4.14 -16.27 -11.66
N VAL A 99 -4.32 -15.51 -12.75
CA VAL A 99 -5.50 -15.63 -13.63
C VAL A 99 -5.60 -17.03 -14.23
N LYS A 100 -4.48 -17.60 -14.67
CA LYS A 100 -4.43 -18.97 -15.19
C LYS A 100 -4.81 -20.00 -14.13
N LYS A 101 -4.34 -19.83 -12.89
CA LYS A 101 -4.68 -20.71 -11.76
C LYS A 101 -6.17 -20.66 -11.45
N VAL A 102 -6.74 -19.45 -11.33
CA VAL A 102 -8.18 -19.25 -11.08
C VAL A 102 -9.02 -19.92 -12.17
N LYS A 103 -8.64 -19.78 -13.44
CA LYS A 103 -9.33 -20.44 -14.57
C LYS A 103 -9.26 -21.97 -14.50
N HIS A 104 -8.12 -22.53 -14.10
CA HIS A 104 -8.00 -23.99 -13.94
C HIS A 104 -8.82 -24.50 -12.77
N SER A 105 -8.80 -23.80 -11.63
CA SER A 105 -9.60 -24.17 -10.46
C SER A 105 -11.10 -24.20 -10.78
N LYS A 106 -11.63 -23.27 -11.57
CA LYS A 106 -13.01 -23.32 -12.07
C LYS A 106 -13.33 -24.56 -12.89
N LYS A 107 -12.41 -24.96 -13.78
CA LYS A 107 -12.60 -26.14 -14.62
C LYS A 107 -12.63 -27.41 -13.78
N VAL A 108 -11.73 -27.53 -12.80
CA VAL A 108 -11.65 -28.70 -11.92
C VAL A 108 -12.90 -28.83 -11.05
N THR A 109 -13.40 -27.74 -10.46
CA THR A 109 -14.63 -27.78 -9.66
C THR A 109 -15.90 -28.01 -10.49
N SER A 110 -15.87 -27.74 -11.79
CA SER A 110 -16.99 -28.07 -12.70
C SER A 110 -16.99 -29.54 -13.14
N SER A 111 -15.88 -30.27 -12.94
CA SER A 111 -15.73 -31.68 -13.36
C SER A 111 -15.60 -32.66 -12.19
N SER A 112 -15.74 -32.20 -10.94
CA SER A 112 -15.64 -33.04 -9.74
C SER A 112 -16.92 -32.94 -8.89
N SER A 113 -18.06 -33.29 -9.48
CA SER A 113 -19.17 -33.89 -8.74
C SER A 113 -19.01 -35.41 -8.79
N LEU A 114 -18.07 -35.93 -7.99
CA LEU A 114 -18.05 -37.32 -7.55
C LEU A 114 -17.60 -37.32 -6.08
N PRO A 115 -18.43 -37.81 -5.15
CA PRO A 115 -18.06 -37.94 -3.75
C PRO A 115 -17.05 -39.08 -3.61
N GLN A 116 -15.96 -38.84 -2.89
CA GLN A 116 -15.12 -39.93 -2.42
C GLN A 116 -15.05 -39.88 -0.89
N LYS A 117 -15.97 -40.66 -0.34
CA LYS A 117 -16.00 -41.46 0.90
C LYS A 117 -15.41 -40.90 2.18
#